data_AF-A0A2S4HF77-F1
#
_entry.id   AF-A0A2S4HF77-F1
#
_cell.length_a   1.000
_cell.length_b   1.000
_cell.length_c   1.000
_cell.angle_alpha   90.00
_cell.angle_beta   90.00
_cell.angle_gamma   90.00
#
_symmetry.space_group_name_H-M   'P 1'
#
loop_
_entity.id
_entity.type
_entity.pdbx_description
1 polymer ?
#
loop_
_entity_poly.entity_id
_entity_poly.type
_entity_poly.pdbx_seq_one_letter_code
_entity_poly.pdbx_strand_id
1 'polypeptide(L)'
;MNWGPQRVLIFLAILLFGLIGLSSLSYQLGLNGAASSLETKLSSSLPEKIIGAGINDSHHELLNDFLVSRINQDLAFLPMSGHLNNIKYCQAQVQSLYGKNYHPPYSALRTININWSVNEHPQTISLGLNCQHNWPSLLFSQFILALLLAILLISINKPVRGSNKQIVNILLAHGHPRSDAIALSTAANRCNNAQAQALNVVITKAPQHTAAILKFLDNGGLKNSSAEQLDWFRYGLQKHPECLDDAIHICMAPATLSLYLATGRVVIHGVDIKLPSTPFFYYFWYAQRRHQNTDNSEGWFINPPSNRSDRNADIELINLMQQYGGHYKAINDLEEKGLRAKTLDQNRSKIKDELCQVLGESLAAPYLFELERDPQTARFKYRLAIKPSDIVFFEHKSRSAPKAATASHT
;
A
#
# COMPACT_ATOMS: atom_id res chain seq x y z
N MET A 1 4.23 19.59 -7.00
CA MET A 1 3.15 18.81 -6.36
C MET A 1 1.86 19.04 -7.13
N ASN A 2 1.44 18.11 -7.99
CA ASN A 2 0.13 18.18 -8.66
C ASN A 2 -0.93 17.65 -7.69
N TRP A 3 -1.66 18.56 -7.05
CA TRP A 3 -2.82 18.21 -6.24
C TRP A 3 -3.98 17.90 -7.19
N GLY A 4 -4.54 16.69 -7.12
CA GLY A 4 -5.72 16.34 -7.90
C GLY A 4 -6.90 17.28 -7.59
N PRO A 5 -7.79 17.55 -8.56
CA PRO A 5 -8.85 18.57 -8.45
C PRO A 5 -9.75 18.40 -7.22
N GLN A 6 -10.02 17.15 -6.80
CA GLN A 6 -10.78 16.87 -5.57
C GLN A 6 -10.10 17.38 -4.29
N ARG A 7 -8.76 17.34 -4.21
CA ARG A 7 -8.03 17.79 -3.02
C ARG A 7 -8.03 19.31 -2.90
N VAL A 8 -8.00 20.01 -4.04
CA VAL A 8 -8.09 21.48 -4.09
C VAL A 8 -9.46 21.92 -3.57
N LEU A 9 -10.55 21.25 -3.99
CA LEU A 9 -11.90 21.55 -3.51
C LEU A 9 -12.06 21.34 -1.99
N ILE A 10 -11.53 20.24 -1.45
CA ILE A 10 -11.58 19.99 0.00
C ILE A 10 -10.80 21.06 0.77
N PHE A 11 -9.63 21.44 0.28
CA PHE A 11 -8.81 22.49 0.89
C PHE A 11 -9.53 23.84 0.92
N LEU A 12 -10.12 24.24 -0.21
CA LEU A 12 -10.90 25.47 -0.31
C LEU A 12 -12.12 25.46 0.61
N ALA A 13 -12.81 24.32 0.73
CA ALA A 13 -13.94 24.18 1.64
C ALA A 13 -13.51 24.36 3.10
N ILE A 14 -12.43 23.71 3.54
CA ILE A 14 -11.90 23.85 4.91
C ILE A 14 -11.53 25.31 5.19
N LEU A 15 -10.88 25.98 4.24
CA LEU A 15 -10.46 27.37 4.38
C LEU A 15 -11.68 28.31 4.48
N LEU A 16 -12.72 28.09 3.67
CA LEU A 16 -13.94 28.89 3.70
C LEU A 16 -14.71 28.71 5.02
N PHE A 17 -14.93 27.47 5.46
CA PHE A 17 -15.61 27.20 6.73
C PHE A 17 -14.82 27.74 7.92
N GLY A 18 -13.48 27.59 7.90
CA GLY A 18 -12.60 28.16 8.90
C GLY A 18 -12.71 29.69 8.97
N LEU A 19 -12.69 30.37 7.83
CA LEU A 19 -12.82 31.82 7.74
C LEU A 19 -14.16 32.31 8.32
N ILE A 20 -15.27 31.67 7.94
CA ILE A 20 -16.61 32.03 8.42
C ILE A 20 -16.71 31.82 9.93
N GLY A 21 -16.28 30.65 10.43
CA GLY A 21 -16.35 30.30 11.85
C GLY A 21 -15.51 31.24 12.72
N LEU A 22 -14.25 31.48 12.32
CA LEU A 22 -13.34 32.37 13.04
C LEU A 22 -13.80 33.83 13.03
N SER A 23 -14.34 34.29 11.89
CA SER A 23 -14.87 35.66 11.77
C SER A 23 -16.08 35.87 12.67
N SER A 24 -17.01 34.91 12.69
CA SER A 24 -18.19 34.95 13.56
C SER A 24 -17.80 34.94 15.04
N LEU A 25 -16.88 34.06 15.43
CA LEU A 25 -16.39 33.98 16.81
C LEU A 25 -15.67 35.27 17.23
N SER A 26 -14.79 35.81 16.37
CA SER A 26 -14.08 37.06 16.66
C SER A 26 -15.03 38.26 16.76
N TYR A 27 -16.09 38.28 15.94
CA TYR A 27 -17.14 39.30 16.02
C TYR A 27 -17.85 39.26 17.38
N GLN A 28 -18.28 38.07 17.81
CA GLN A 28 -18.95 37.90 19.11
C GLN A 28 -18.04 38.22 20.29
N LEU A 29 -16.81 37.74 20.29
CA LEU A 29 -15.84 38.02 21.35
C LEU A 29 -15.50 39.51 21.43
N GLY A 30 -15.35 40.19 20.29
CA GLY A 30 -15.11 41.62 20.24
C GLY A 30 -16.28 42.43 20.82
N LEU A 31 -17.51 42.13 20.41
CA LEU A 31 -18.71 42.77 20.93
C LEU A 31 -18.88 42.52 22.44
N ASN A 32 -18.60 41.29 22.89
CA ASN A 32 -18.71 40.92 24.30
C ASN A 32 -17.67 41.62 25.18
N GLY A 33 -16.42 41.69 24.72
CA GLY A 33 -15.35 42.42 25.39
C GLY A 33 -15.64 43.93 25.46
N ALA A 34 -16.12 44.51 24.37
CA ALA A 34 -16.50 45.93 24.33
C ALA A 34 -17.65 46.24 25.30
N ALA A 35 -18.70 45.42 25.31
CA ALA A 35 -19.82 45.58 26.23
C ALA A 35 -19.40 45.46 27.69
N SER A 36 -18.62 44.43 28.03
CA SER A 36 -18.15 44.22 29.41
C SER A 36 -17.22 45.33 29.90
N SER A 37 -16.31 45.81 29.05
CA SER A 37 -15.41 46.91 29.40
C SER A 37 -16.20 48.22 29.61
N LEU A 38 -17.18 48.49 28.76
CA LEU A 38 -18.05 49.66 28.89
C LEU A 38 -18.92 49.56 30.14
N GLU A 39 -19.52 48.40 30.40
CA GLU A 39 -20.31 48.11 31.60
C GLU A 39 -19.50 48.35 32.87
N THR A 40 -18.27 47.84 32.95
CA THR A 40 -17.41 48.06 34.12
C THR A 40 -17.12 49.54 34.33
N LYS A 41 -16.79 50.27 33.25
CA LYS A 41 -16.45 51.71 33.33
C LYS A 41 -17.66 52.58 33.66
N LEU A 42 -18.84 52.25 33.14
CA LEU A 42 -20.06 53.01 33.40
C LEU A 42 -20.63 52.68 34.77
N SER A 43 -20.65 51.41 35.19
CA SER A 43 -21.09 51.02 36.53
C SER A 43 -20.27 51.69 37.63
N SER A 44 -18.98 51.97 37.40
CA SER A 44 -18.14 52.63 38.40
C SER A 44 -18.25 54.16 38.42
N SER A 45 -18.82 54.81 37.39
CA SER A 45 -18.73 56.28 37.24
C SER A 45 -20.06 56.97 36.97
N LEU A 46 -21.03 56.27 36.38
CA LEU A 46 -22.33 56.83 36.02
C LEU A 46 -23.24 57.05 37.25
N PRO A 47 -23.37 56.10 38.19
CA PRO A 47 -24.21 56.31 39.38
C PRO A 47 -23.76 57.52 40.21
N GLU A 48 -22.46 57.68 40.44
CA GLU A 48 -21.90 58.80 41.20
C GLU A 48 -22.23 60.16 40.54
N LYS A 49 -22.14 60.24 39.21
CA LYS A 49 -22.49 61.45 38.45
C LYS A 49 -23.98 61.77 38.47
N ILE A 50 -24.84 60.75 38.42
CA ILE A 50 -26.31 60.93 38.48
C ILE A 50 -26.73 61.40 39.88
N ILE A 51 -26.20 60.77 40.94
CA ILE A 51 -26.48 61.14 42.33
C ILE A 51 -25.93 62.54 42.63
N GLY A 52 -24.71 62.85 42.20
CA GLY A 52 -24.06 64.16 42.38
C GLY A 52 -24.77 65.30 41.64
N ALA A 53 -25.50 65.01 40.58
CA ALA A 53 -26.34 65.98 39.87
C ALA A 53 -27.67 66.28 40.60
N GLY A 54 -27.97 65.62 41.72
CA GLY A 54 -29.17 65.84 42.52
C GLY A 54 -30.46 65.30 41.90
N ILE A 55 -30.34 64.45 40.87
CA ILE A 55 -31.47 63.85 40.14
C ILE A 55 -31.90 62.57 40.88
N ASN A 56 -32.39 62.72 42.11
CA ASN A 56 -32.77 61.59 42.96
C ASN A 56 -34.27 61.30 42.97
N ASP A 57 -35.09 62.12 42.29
CA ASP A 57 -36.55 62.00 42.32
C ASP A 57 -37.15 61.86 40.90
N SER A 58 -37.87 60.77 40.69
CA SER A 58 -38.25 60.20 39.40
C SER A 58 -39.45 60.88 38.71
N HIS A 59 -39.92 62.00 39.26
CA HIS A 59 -41.20 62.60 38.87
C HIS A 59 -41.13 63.78 37.88
N HIS A 60 -39.93 64.21 37.46
CA HIS A 60 -39.76 65.29 36.48
C HIS A 60 -39.42 64.76 35.08
N GLU A 61 -40.44 64.56 34.25
CA GLU A 61 -40.31 64.01 32.89
C GLU A 61 -39.33 64.80 31.99
N LEU A 62 -39.37 66.13 32.06
CA LEU A 62 -38.45 67.01 31.31
C LEU A 62 -36.98 66.83 31.73
N LEU A 63 -36.72 66.53 33.01
CA LEU A 63 -35.37 66.33 33.53
C LEU A 63 -34.81 64.96 33.08
N ASN A 64 -35.67 63.93 33.07
CA ASN A 64 -35.31 62.61 32.56
C ASN A 64 -34.99 62.64 31.06
N ASP A 65 -35.80 63.35 30.27
CA ASP A 65 -35.58 63.47 28.83
C ASP A 65 -34.31 64.29 28.52
N PHE A 66 -34.01 65.33 29.31
CA PHE A 66 -32.74 66.05 29.23
C PHE A 66 -31.53 65.18 29.60
N LEU A 67 -31.64 64.39 30.68
CA LEU A 67 -30.60 63.47 31.12
C LEU A 67 -30.31 62.40 30.06
N VAL A 68 -31.36 61.81 29.48
CA VAL A 68 -31.23 60.83 28.38
C VAL A 68 -30.57 61.46 27.16
N SER A 69 -30.96 62.68 26.78
CA SER A 69 -30.32 63.40 25.67
C SER A 69 -28.82 63.61 25.92
N ARG A 70 -28.46 64.02 27.15
CA ARG A 70 -27.07 64.25 27.51
C ARG A 70 -26.23 62.96 27.55
N ILE A 71 -26.76 61.90 28.16
CA ILE A 71 -26.10 60.58 28.19
C ILE A 71 -25.92 60.06 26.76
N ASN A 72 -26.93 60.16 25.90
CA ASN A 72 -26.83 59.76 24.50
C ASN A 72 -25.79 60.58 23.73
N GLN A 73 -25.65 61.88 24.02
CA GLN A 73 -24.63 62.73 23.41
C GLN A 73 -23.21 62.31 23.83
N ASP A 74 -23.01 62.05 25.13
CA ASP A 74 -21.70 61.64 25.67
C ASP A 74 -21.31 60.22 25.21
N LEU A 75 -22.30 59.36 24.94
CA LEU A 75 -22.11 57.99 24.48
C LEU A 75 -22.24 57.81 22.96
N ALA A 76 -22.39 58.91 22.20
CA ALA A 76 -22.56 58.88 20.75
C ALA A 76 -21.31 58.36 20.01
N PHE A 77 -20.12 58.59 20.58
CA PHE A 77 -18.86 58.12 20.01
C PHE A 77 -17.91 57.60 21.08
N LEU A 78 -17.77 56.28 21.12
CA LEU A 78 -16.86 55.57 22.01
C LEU A 78 -15.68 55.04 21.18
N PRO A 79 -14.52 55.72 21.22
CA PRO A 79 -13.32 55.21 20.55
C PRO A 79 -12.84 53.95 21.27
N MET A 80 -12.66 52.87 20.51
CA MET A 80 -12.12 51.63 21.05
C MET A 80 -10.62 51.58 20.82
N SER A 81 -9.83 51.56 21.89
CA SER A 81 -8.39 51.38 21.82
C SER A 81 -8.05 49.89 22.00
N GLY A 82 -7.59 49.24 20.93
CA GLY A 82 -7.10 47.86 20.98
C GLY A 82 -6.09 47.58 19.88
N HIS A 83 -5.09 46.72 20.16
CA HIS A 83 -3.96 46.45 19.26
C HIS A 83 -4.36 45.93 17.87
N LEU A 84 -5.51 45.24 17.75
CA LEU A 84 -5.97 44.64 16.49
C LEU A 84 -7.03 45.49 15.76
N ASN A 85 -7.48 46.61 16.35
CA ASN A 85 -8.41 47.58 15.76
C ASN A 85 -9.59 46.97 14.97
N ASN A 86 -10.18 45.88 15.49
CA ASN A 86 -11.27 45.15 14.84
C ASN A 86 -12.63 45.87 14.97
N ILE A 87 -12.75 46.79 15.92
CA ILE A 87 -13.92 47.66 16.14
C ILE A 87 -13.46 49.09 15.88
N LYS A 88 -14.10 49.77 14.93
CA LYS A 88 -13.76 51.14 14.53
C LYS A 88 -14.24 52.16 15.57
N TYR A 89 -15.49 52.02 16.00
CA TYR A 89 -16.08 52.78 17.10
C TYR A 89 -17.35 52.07 17.60
N CYS A 90 -17.76 52.38 18.81
CA CYS A 90 -19.06 52.00 19.33
C CYS A 90 -19.88 53.25 19.68
N GLN A 91 -21.19 53.08 19.73
CA GLN A 91 -22.15 54.06 20.25
C GLN A 91 -23.06 53.35 21.24
N ALA A 92 -23.39 54.01 22.35
CA ALA A 92 -24.34 53.49 23.31
C ALA A 92 -25.50 54.49 23.49
N GLN A 93 -26.71 53.98 23.64
CA GLN A 93 -27.92 54.80 23.76
C GLN A 93 -28.83 54.26 24.86
N VAL A 94 -29.49 55.15 25.59
CA VAL A 94 -30.45 54.77 26.63
C VAL A 94 -31.68 54.12 26.01
N GLN A 95 -31.95 52.88 26.42
CA GLN A 95 -33.14 52.11 26.08
C GLN A 95 -34.19 52.17 27.20
N SER A 96 -33.76 52.20 28.45
CA SER A 96 -34.66 52.41 29.59
C SER A 96 -33.94 53.19 30.69
N LEU A 97 -34.69 54.05 31.37
CA LEU A 97 -34.26 54.76 32.58
C LEU A 97 -35.44 54.83 33.53
N TYR A 98 -35.26 54.38 34.78
CA TYR A 98 -36.31 54.40 35.81
C TYR A 98 -37.62 53.75 35.37
N GLY A 99 -37.54 52.68 34.57
CA GLY A 99 -38.71 51.98 34.03
C GLY A 99 -39.41 52.64 32.83
N LYS A 100 -39.03 53.87 32.43
CA LYS A 100 -39.48 54.48 31.17
C LYS A 100 -38.63 53.95 30.02
N ASN A 101 -39.30 53.41 29.00
CA ASN A 101 -38.65 52.90 27.79
C ASN A 101 -38.49 54.00 26.76
N TYR A 102 -37.28 54.13 26.23
CA TYR A 102 -36.90 55.04 25.17
C TYR A 102 -36.69 54.23 23.89
N HIS A 103 -37.22 54.70 22.77
CA HIS A 103 -37.13 54.00 21.48
C HIS A 103 -35.90 54.52 20.72
N PRO A 104 -34.78 53.78 20.70
CA PRO A 104 -33.60 54.22 19.98
C PRO A 104 -33.84 54.14 18.46
N PRO A 105 -33.17 55.01 17.67
CA PRO A 105 -33.24 54.99 16.21
C PRO A 105 -32.62 53.75 15.55
N TYR A 106 -31.85 52.93 16.29
CA TYR A 106 -31.18 51.74 15.77
C TYR A 106 -31.38 50.53 16.69
N SER A 107 -31.37 49.34 16.11
CA SER A 107 -31.34 48.10 16.88
C SER A 107 -30.01 47.97 17.63
N ALA A 108 -30.09 47.70 18.93
CA ALA A 108 -28.91 47.42 19.72
C ALA A 108 -28.40 46.01 19.40
N LEU A 109 -27.09 45.86 19.22
CA LEU A 109 -26.44 44.56 19.08
C LEU A 109 -26.35 43.84 20.42
N ARG A 110 -26.25 44.61 21.51
CA ARG A 110 -26.22 44.11 22.89
C ARG A 110 -26.75 45.17 23.85
N THR A 111 -27.41 44.75 24.92
CA THR A 111 -27.86 45.64 26.00
C THR A 111 -26.95 45.50 27.20
N ILE A 112 -26.64 46.63 27.84
CA ILE A 112 -25.88 46.76 29.08
C ILE A 112 -26.85 47.29 30.13
N ASN A 113 -26.96 46.62 31.28
CA ASN A 113 -27.82 47.06 32.38
C ASN A 113 -26.94 47.49 33.53
N ILE A 114 -27.11 48.73 34.00
CA ILE A 114 -26.41 49.26 35.15
C ILE A 114 -27.43 49.46 36.25
N ASN A 115 -27.16 48.85 37.41
CA ASN A 115 -28.03 48.88 38.57
C ASN A 115 -27.31 49.60 39.72
N TRP A 116 -28.00 50.49 40.40
CA TRP A 116 -27.52 51.15 41.62
C TRP A 116 -28.68 51.35 42.60
N SER A 117 -28.40 51.77 43.83
CA SER A 117 -29.44 52.07 44.82
C SER A 117 -29.34 53.51 45.32
N VAL A 118 -30.50 54.15 45.49
CA VAL A 118 -30.62 55.48 46.11
C VAL A 118 -31.66 55.34 47.22
N ASN A 119 -31.28 55.61 48.48
CA ASN A 119 -32.17 55.49 49.64
C ASN A 119 -32.93 54.15 49.70
N GLU A 120 -32.22 53.04 49.49
CA GLU A 120 -32.77 51.66 49.44
C GLU A 120 -33.71 51.35 48.27
N HIS A 121 -33.98 52.29 47.37
CA HIS A 121 -34.71 52.03 46.13
C HIS A 121 -33.75 51.60 45.00
N PRO A 122 -33.94 50.43 44.37
CA PRO A 122 -33.15 49.99 43.24
C PRO A 122 -33.48 50.83 42.01
N GLN A 123 -32.44 51.36 41.37
CA GLN A 123 -32.51 52.13 40.14
C GLN A 123 -31.76 51.39 39.04
N THR A 124 -32.31 51.43 37.83
CA THR A 124 -31.75 50.74 36.67
C THR A 124 -31.76 51.64 35.44
N ILE A 125 -30.69 51.52 34.65
CA ILE A 125 -30.58 52.08 33.31
C ILE A 125 -30.16 50.97 32.34
N SER A 126 -30.89 50.83 31.24
CA SER A 126 -30.53 49.94 30.15
C SER A 126 -29.95 50.76 29.00
N LEU A 127 -28.77 50.40 28.54
CA LEU A 127 -28.06 51.01 27.43
C LEU A 127 -27.93 50.01 26.27
N GLY A 128 -28.39 50.38 25.08
CA GLY A 128 -28.18 49.62 23.86
C GLY A 128 -26.84 49.99 23.22
N LEU A 129 -25.97 49.00 23.03
CA LEU A 129 -24.68 49.12 22.38
C LEU A 129 -24.77 48.75 20.90
N ASN A 130 -24.21 49.59 20.04
CA ASN A 130 -24.01 49.29 18.62
C ASN A 130 -22.54 49.61 18.25
N CYS A 131 -21.87 48.70 17.57
CA CYS A 131 -20.45 48.81 17.24
C CYS A 131 -20.22 48.62 15.74
N GLN A 132 -19.51 49.56 15.12
CA GLN A 132 -19.09 49.44 13.73
C GLN A 132 -17.77 48.67 13.66
N HIS A 133 -17.79 47.52 13.01
CA HIS A 133 -16.62 46.68 12.83
C HIS A 133 -15.78 47.11 11.62
N ASN A 134 -14.47 46.95 11.73
CA ASN A 134 -13.56 47.09 10.61
C ASN A 134 -13.48 45.77 9.83
N TRP A 135 -14.49 45.52 8.99
CA TRP A 135 -14.64 44.27 8.24
C TRP A 135 -13.39 43.88 7.43
N PRO A 136 -12.70 44.80 6.73
CA PRO A 136 -11.44 44.46 6.04
C PRO A 136 -10.36 43.90 6.97
N SER A 137 -10.13 44.55 8.13
CA SER A 137 -9.13 44.10 9.11
C SER A 137 -9.50 42.75 9.72
N LEU A 138 -10.79 42.58 10.05
CA LEU A 138 -11.30 41.34 10.62
C LEU A 138 -11.15 40.18 9.64
N LEU A 139 -11.61 40.33 8.39
CA LEU A 139 -11.51 39.27 7.39
C LEU A 139 -10.05 38.94 7.04
N PHE A 140 -9.17 39.95 6.94
CA PHE A 140 -7.76 39.73 6.64
C PHE A 140 -7.04 38.97 7.76
N SER A 141 -7.24 39.36 9.02
CA SER A 141 -6.64 38.67 10.16
C SER A 141 -7.13 37.22 10.29
N GLN A 142 -8.43 36.98 10.08
CA GLN A 142 -8.97 35.62 10.11
C GLN A 142 -8.54 34.78 8.91
N PHE A 143 -8.33 35.38 7.74
CA PHE A 143 -7.79 34.67 6.58
C PHE A 143 -6.37 34.15 6.84
N ILE A 144 -5.49 34.98 7.43
CA ILE A 144 -4.13 34.55 7.79
C ILE A 144 -4.19 33.37 8.78
N LEU A 145 -5.04 33.47 9.81
CA LEU A 145 -5.18 32.40 10.80
C LEU A 145 -5.72 31.10 10.18
N ALA A 146 -6.74 31.19 9.32
CA ALA A 146 -7.30 30.05 8.60
C ALA A 146 -6.26 29.39 7.69
N LEU A 147 -5.44 30.19 6.99
CA LEU A 147 -4.36 29.70 6.14
C LEU A 147 -3.30 28.95 6.96
N LEU A 148 -2.86 29.50 8.11
CA LEU A 148 -1.90 28.84 8.99
C LEU A 148 -2.43 27.50 9.53
N LEU A 149 -3.70 27.45 9.96
CA LEU A 149 -4.35 26.22 10.40
C LEU A 149 -4.42 25.18 9.27
N ALA A 150 -4.75 25.60 8.05
CA ALA A 150 -4.84 24.71 6.90
C ALA A 150 -3.45 24.14 6.53
N ILE A 151 -2.39 24.96 6.58
CA ILE A 151 -1.00 24.51 6.39
C ILE A 151 -0.61 23.49 7.47
N LEU A 152 -0.94 23.75 8.73
CA LEU A 152 -0.65 22.84 9.84
C LEU A 152 -1.36 21.50 9.68
N LEU A 153 -2.65 21.49 9.32
CA LEU A 153 -3.43 20.27 9.09
C LEU A 153 -2.91 19.44 7.90
N ILE A 154 -2.44 20.09 6.83
CA ILE A 154 -1.79 19.39 5.71
C ILE A 154 -0.45 18.77 6.13
N SER A 155 0.28 19.45 7.01
CA SER A 155 1.60 19.02 7.47
C SER A 155 1.53 17.83 8.44
N ILE A 156 0.36 17.57 9.04
CA ILE A 156 0.14 16.36 9.85
C ILE A 156 0.00 15.17 8.89
N ASN A 157 1.08 14.40 8.76
CA ASN A 157 1.08 13.13 8.04
C ASN A 157 -0.07 12.24 8.53
N LYS A 158 -0.92 11.80 7.59
CA LYS A 158 -2.07 10.93 7.92
C LYS A 158 -1.60 9.70 8.70
N PRO A 159 -2.34 9.27 9.74
CA PRO A 159 -1.99 8.08 10.50
C PRO A 159 -1.97 6.86 9.58
N VAL A 160 -0.85 6.13 9.62
CA VAL A 160 -0.70 4.86 8.90
C VAL A 160 -1.69 3.85 9.51
N ARG A 161 -2.73 3.48 8.76
CA ARG A 161 -3.78 2.53 9.20
C ARG A 161 -3.61 1.17 8.52
N GLY A 162 -3.98 0.10 9.21
CA GLY A 162 -4.09 -1.25 8.67
C GLY A 162 -2.76 -1.93 8.34
N SER A 163 -2.72 -2.69 7.24
CA SER A 163 -1.57 -3.46 6.73
C SER A 163 -0.30 -2.60 6.54
N ASN A 164 -0.47 -1.32 6.18
CA ASN A 164 0.66 -0.40 6.04
C ASN A 164 1.40 -0.17 7.37
N LYS A 165 0.71 -0.26 8.51
CA LYS A 165 1.36 -0.16 9.83
C LYS A 165 2.28 -1.35 10.08
N GLN A 166 1.86 -2.55 9.70
CA GLN A 166 2.68 -3.75 9.79
C GLN A 166 3.91 -3.63 8.89
N ILE A 167 3.74 -3.20 7.63
CA ILE A 167 4.85 -2.99 6.70
C ILE A 167 5.84 -1.96 7.25
N VAL A 168 5.36 -0.81 7.73
CA VAL A 168 6.23 0.22 8.33
C VAL A 168 6.98 -0.33 9.54
N ASN A 169 6.31 -1.08 10.42
CA ASN A 169 6.96 -1.69 11.57
C ASN A 169 8.05 -2.70 11.17
N ILE A 170 7.79 -3.53 10.16
CA ILE A 170 8.79 -4.49 9.63
C ILE A 170 9.99 -3.72 9.06
N LEU A 171 9.76 -2.68 8.26
CA LEU A 171 10.84 -1.90 7.67
C LEU A 171 11.68 -1.18 8.73
N LEU A 172 11.05 -0.60 9.74
CA LEU A 172 11.75 0.01 10.88
C LEU A 172 12.57 -1.02 11.66
N ALA A 173 12.02 -2.22 11.89
CA ALA A 173 12.72 -3.30 12.59
C ALA A 173 13.98 -3.79 11.84
N HIS A 174 14.01 -3.64 10.52
CA HIS A 174 15.18 -3.96 9.68
C HIS A 174 16.04 -2.74 9.33
N GLY A 175 15.92 -1.66 10.11
CA GLY A 175 16.85 -0.52 10.06
C GLY A 175 16.55 0.54 9.00
N HIS A 176 15.39 0.50 8.33
CA HIS A 176 15.02 1.56 7.39
C HIS A 176 14.57 2.84 8.12
N PRO A 177 14.96 4.03 7.64
CA PRO A 177 14.45 5.30 8.17
C PRO A 177 12.93 5.40 8.07
N ARG A 178 12.29 6.11 9.00
CA ARG A 178 10.83 6.26 9.05
C ARG A 178 10.25 6.90 7.78
N SER A 179 10.94 7.88 7.20
CA SER A 179 10.55 8.51 5.93
C SER A 179 10.44 7.47 4.81
N ASP A 180 11.45 6.62 4.70
CA ASP A 180 11.60 5.64 3.63
C ASP A 180 10.62 4.49 3.83
N ALA A 181 10.42 4.05 5.09
CA ALA A 181 9.44 3.04 5.44
C ALA A 181 8.01 3.48 5.07
N ILE A 182 7.66 4.74 5.34
CA ILE A 182 6.36 5.30 4.94
C ILE A 182 6.27 5.36 3.42
N ALA A 183 7.28 5.89 2.73
CA ALA A 183 7.29 5.98 1.28
C ALA A 183 7.10 4.61 0.61
N LEU A 184 7.87 3.59 1.03
CA LEU A 184 7.75 2.22 0.52
C LEU A 184 6.40 1.58 0.85
N SER A 185 5.84 1.83 2.03
CA SER A 185 4.50 1.32 2.38
C SER A 185 3.40 1.87 1.47
N THR A 186 3.58 3.06 0.88
CA THR A 186 2.59 3.59 -0.07
C THR A 186 2.54 2.78 -1.37
N ALA A 187 3.66 2.17 -1.78
CA ALA A 187 3.72 1.31 -2.96
C ALA A 187 2.86 0.06 -2.80
N ALA A 188 2.72 -0.47 -1.57
CA ALA A 188 1.85 -1.61 -1.28
C ALA A 188 0.39 -1.37 -1.66
N ASN A 189 -0.09 -0.11 -1.60
CA ASN A 189 -1.46 0.24 -2.00
C ASN A 189 -1.67 0.22 -3.52
N ARG A 190 -0.60 0.19 -4.31
CA ARG A 190 -0.64 0.12 -5.78
C ARG A 190 -0.56 -1.30 -6.32
N CYS A 191 -0.26 -2.28 -5.46
CA CYS A 191 -0.16 -3.68 -5.85
C CYS A 191 -1.52 -4.22 -6.31
N ASN A 192 -1.52 -4.96 -7.42
CA ASN A 192 -2.66 -5.79 -7.80
C ASN A 192 -2.72 -7.08 -6.96
N ASN A 193 -3.70 -7.95 -7.22
CA ASN A 193 -3.88 -9.19 -6.45
C ASN A 193 -2.65 -10.11 -6.47
N ALA A 194 -2.00 -10.31 -7.62
CA ALA A 194 -0.82 -11.16 -7.73
C ALA A 194 0.38 -10.58 -6.95
N GLN A 195 0.61 -9.27 -7.10
CA GLN A 195 1.66 -8.56 -6.36
C GLN A 195 1.39 -8.53 -4.85
N ALA A 196 0.14 -8.37 -4.44
CA ALA A 196 -0.27 -8.41 -3.03
C ALA A 196 -0.04 -9.80 -2.41
N GLN A 197 -0.30 -10.87 -3.16
CA GLN A 197 0.01 -12.24 -2.73
C GLN A 197 1.52 -12.45 -2.58
N ALA A 198 2.33 -12.02 -3.56
CA ALA A 198 3.79 -12.11 -3.47
C ALA A 198 4.34 -11.33 -2.26
N LEU A 199 3.86 -10.10 -2.05
CA LEU A 199 4.23 -9.27 -0.90
C LEU A 199 3.87 -9.97 0.43
N ASN A 200 2.69 -10.55 0.53
CA ASN A 200 2.26 -11.25 1.74
C ASN A 200 3.15 -12.47 2.04
N VAL A 201 3.60 -13.19 1.01
CA VAL A 201 4.55 -14.31 1.16
C VAL A 201 5.86 -13.80 1.75
N VAL A 202 6.42 -12.70 1.22
CA VAL A 202 7.67 -12.12 1.73
C VAL A 202 7.51 -11.62 3.16
N ILE A 203 6.46 -10.86 3.46
CA ILE A 203 6.17 -10.36 4.80
C ILE A 203 6.11 -11.51 5.83
N THR A 204 5.55 -12.65 5.43
CA THR A 204 5.35 -13.79 6.35
C THR A 204 6.60 -14.66 6.48
N LYS A 205 7.30 -14.94 5.38
CA LYS A 205 8.38 -15.94 5.34
C LYS A 205 9.79 -15.36 5.33
N ALA A 206 9.97 -14.13 4.82
CA ALA A 206 11.26 -13.49 4.67
C ALA A 206 11.14 -11.96 4.86
N PRO A 207 10.72 -11.50 6.06
CA PRO A 207 10.41 -10.09 6.31
C PRO A 207 11.59 -9.14 6.05
N GLN A 208 12.83 -9.63 6.13
CA GLN A 208 14.03 -8.86 5.82
C GLN A 208 14.06 -8.34 4.37
N HIS A 209 13.40 -9.04 3.45
CA HIS A 209 13.34 -8.67 2.03
C HIS A 209 12.17 -7.73 1.69
N THR A 210 11.39 -7.29 2.69
CA THR A 210 10.18 -6.46 2.47
C THR A 210 10.47 -5.19 1.66
N ALA A 211 11.60 -4.52 1.93
CA ALA A 211 11.97 -3.32 1.19
C ALA A 211 12.31 -3.62 -0.28
N ALA A 212 13.06 -4.69 -0.52
CA ALA A 212 13.48 -5.09 -1.86
C ALA A 212 12.29 -5.52 -2.72
N ILE A 213 11.38 -6.35 -2.17
CA ILE A 213 10.19 -6.77 -2.90
C ILE A 213 9.28 -5.57 -3.20
N LEU A 214 9.08 -4.64 -2.26
CA LEU A 214 8.24 -3.46 -2.51
C LEU A 214 8.77 -2.62 -3.67
N LYS A 215 10.09 -2.42 -3.77
CA LYS A 215 10.71 -1.74 -4.91
C LYS A 215 10.51 -2.49 -6.22
N PHE A 216 10.68 -3.80 -6.21
CA PHE A 216 10.47 -4.64 -7.40
C PHE A 216 9.02 -4.58 -7.89
N LEU A 217 8.05 -4.70 -6.97
CA LEU A 217 6.63 -4.62 -7.29
C LEU A 217 6.23 -3.23 -7.81
N ASP A 218 6.78 -2.16 -7.23
CA ASP A 218 6.49 -0.79 -7.66
C ASP A 218 6.99 -0.50 -9.10
N ASN A 219 8.10 -1.14 -9.49
CA ASN A 219 8.62 -1.11 -10.86
C ASN A 219 7.84 -2.00 -11.84
N GLY A 220 6.72 -2.60 -11.42
CA GLY A 220 5.87 -3.46 -12.24
C GLY A 220 6.21 -4.95 -12.17
N GLY A 221 7.14 -5.35 -11.30
CA GLY A 221 7.45 -6.75 -11.04
C GLY A 221 6.22 -7.56 -10.65
N LEU A 222 6.10 -8.78 -11.19
CA LEU A 222 4.99 -9.73 -10.97
C LEU A 222 3.58 -9.21 -11.31
N LYS A 223 3.46 -8.08 -12.03
CA LYS A 223 2.15 -7.51 -12.37
C LYS A 223 1.28 -8.48 -13.19
N ASN A 224 1.90 -9.25 -14.07
CA ASN A 224 1.22 -10.21 -14.96
C ASN A 224 1.48 -11.66 -14.56
N SER A 225 1.93 -11.92 -13.33
CA SER A 225 2.29 -13.27 -12.92
C SER A 225 1.06 -14.17 -12.76
N SER A 226 1.16 -15.40 -13.26
CA SER A 226 0.14 -16.43 -13.07
C SER A 226 0.18 -17.01 -11.66
N ALA A 227 -0.85 -17.78 -11.29
CA ALA A 227 -0.88 -18.51 -10.01
C ALA A 227 0.31 -19.49 -9.90
N GLU A 228 0.63 -20.19 -10.99
CA GLU A 228 1.76 -21.12 -11.06
C GLU A 228 3.10 -20.42 -10.84
N GLN A 229 3.30 -19.24 -11.44
CA GLN A 229 4.51 -18.45 -11.20
C GLN A 229 4.63 -18.03 -9.72
N LEU A 230 3.52 -17.72 -9.06
CA LEU A 230 3.53 -17.43 -7.62
C LEU A 230 3.84 -18.66 -6.76
N ASP A 231 3.49 -19.86 -7.20
CA ASP A 231 3.91 -21.10 -6.54
C ASP A 231 5.42 -21.33 -6.68
N TRP A 232 5.99 -21.05 -7.85
CA TRP A 232 7.45 -21.05 -8.07
C TRP A 232 8.16 -19.97 -7.25
N PHE A 233 7.57 -18.78 -7.10
CA PHE A 233 8.10 -17.74 -6.20
C PHE A 233 8.13 -18.21 -4.74
N ARG A 234 7.06 -18.85 -4.26
CA ARG A 234 7.00 -19.42 -2.90
C ARG A 234 8.06 -20.50 -2.70
N TYR A 235 8.26 -21.35 -3.70
CA TYR A 235 9.30 -22.37 -3.70
C TYR A 235 10.70 -21.74 -3.61
N GLY A 236 10.98 -20.76 -4.47
CA GLY A 236 12.26 -20.06 -4.48
C GLY A 236 12.60 -19.41 -3.13
N LEU A 237 11.64 -18.71 -2.53
CA LEU A 237 11.81 -18.13 -1.19
C LEU A 237 12.02 -19.18 -0.09
N GLN A 238 11.40 -20.36 -0.22
CA GLN A 238 11.59 -21.44 0.76
C GLN A 238 12.98 -22.07 0.64
N LYS A 239 13.52 -22.21 -0.58
CA LYS A 239 14.84 -22.79 -0.82
C LYS A 239 15.98 -21.81 -0.56
N HIS A 240 15.77 -20.53 -0.89
CA HIS A 240 16.76 -19.47 -0.79
C HIS A 240 16.21 -18.28 0.03
N PRO A 241 15.94 -18.45 1.34
CA PRO A 241 15.32 -17.40 2.15
C PRO A 241 16.17 -16.13 2.26
N GLU A 242 17.49 -16.24 2.10
CA GLU A 242 18.41 -15.11 2.16
C GLU A 242 18.58 -14.37 0.83
N CYS A 243 18.10 -14.94 -0.29
CA CYS A 243 18.29 -14.38 -1.62
C CYS A 243 16.95 -14.19 -2.34
N LEU A 244 16.39 -12.97 -2.26
CA LEU A 244 15.15 -12.63 -2.96
C LEU A 244 15.30 -12.76 -4.48
N ASP A 245 16.47 -12.39 -5.02
CA ASP A 245 16.73 -12.40 -6.46
C ASP A 245 16.66 -13.81 -7.05
N ASP A 246 17.11 -14.83 -6.32
CA ASP A 246 16.97 -16.23 -6.74
C ASP A 246 15.50 -16.65 -6.81
N ALA A 247 14.69 -16.24 -5.84
CA ALA A 247 13.26 -16.52 -5.84
C ALA A 247 12.53 -15.82 -7.00
N ILE A 248 12.93 -14.59 -7.32
CA ILE A 248 12.42 -13.86 -8.50
C ILE A 248 12.87 -14.57 -9.78
N HIS A 249 14.14 -14.99 -9.87
CA HIS A 249 14.66 -15.70 -11.04
C HIS A 249 13.91 -17.01 -11.29
N ILE A 250 13.69 -17.83 -10.26
CA ILE A 250 12.94 -19.08 -10.36
C ILE A 250 11.49 -18.83 -10.81
N CYS A 251 10.83 -17.84 -10.22
CA CYS A 251 9.46 -17.44 -10.58
C CYS A 251 9.34 -17.02 -12.06
N MET A 252 10.32 -16.27 -12.55
CA MET A 252 10.30 -15.68 -13.90
C MET A 252 10.92 -16.59 -14.96
N ALA A 253 11.60 -17.66 -14.56
CA ALA A 253 12.20 -18.62 -15.47
C ALA A 253 11.11 -19.35 -16.30
N PRO A 254 11.43 -19.74 -17.54
CA PRO A 254 10.47 -20.41 -18.40
C PRO A 254 10.10 -21.80 -17.87
N ALA A 255 8.83 -22.17 -18.02
CA ALA A 255 8.27 -23.48 -17.66
C ALA A 255 8.69 -24.57 -18.64
N THR A 256 9.99 -24.82 -18.72
CA THR A 256 10.61 -25.76 -19.66
C THR A 256 11.29 -26.90 -18.94
N LEU A 257 11.31 -28.06 -19.58
CA LEU A 257 12.17 -29.18 -19.22
C LEU A 257 13.47 -29.09 -20.02
N SER A 258 14.52 -28.56 -19.40
CA SER A 258 15.83 -28.42 -20.02
C SER A 258 16.74 -29.59 -19.63
N LEU A 259 17.19 -30.38 -20.60
CA LEU A 259 18.07 -31.53 -20.36
C LEU A 259 19.49 -31.28 -20.88
N TYR A 260 20.48 -31.36 -19.99
CA TYR A 260 21.90 -31.12 -20.29
C TYR A 260 22.67 -32.44 -20.34
N LEU A 261 22.78 -33.02 -21.55
CA LEU A 261 23.33 -34.37 -21.75
C LEU A 261 24.75 -34.52 -21.21
N ALA A 262 25.62 -33.54 -21.49
CA ALA A 262 27.03 -33.61 -21.11
C ALA A 262 27.26 -33.69 -19.58
N THR A 263 26.28 -33.27 -18.79
CA THR A 263 26.40 -33.23 -17.33
C THR A 263 25.38 -34.07 -16.58
N GLY A 264 24.45 -34.72 -17.30
CA GLY A 264 23.36 -35.49 -16.69
C GLY A 264 22.43 -34.67 -15.81
N ARG A 265 22.28 -33.36 -16.11
CA ARG A 265 21.48 -32.42 -15.32
C ARG A 265 20.17 -32.09 -16.00
N VAL A 266 19.14 -31.91 -15.20
CA VAL A 266 17.83 -31.41 -15.62
C VAL A 266 17.62 -30.05 -14.98
N VAL A 267 17.12 -29.08 -15.74
CA VAL A 267 16.77 -27.75 -15.22
C VAL A 267 15.30 -27.49 -15.50
N ILE A 268 14.57 -27.12 -14.45
CA ILE A 268 13.15 -26.76 -14.51
C ILE A 268 12.99 -25.42 -13.78
N HIS A 269 12.43 -24.40 -14.44
CA HIS A 269 12.33 -23.04 -13.87
C HIS A 269 13.67 -22.52 -13.31
N GLY A 270 14.78 -22.84 -13.98
CA GLY A 270 16.13 -22.46 -13.52
C GLY A 270 16.65 -23.25 -12.32
N VAL A 271 15.89 -24.20 -11.78
CA VAL A 271 16.30 -25.08 -10.67
C VAL A 271 17.04 -26.28 -11.23
N ASP A 272 18.31 -26.44 -10.84
CA ASP A 272 19.14 -27.59 -11.17
C ASP A 272 18.71 -28.84 -10.38
N ILE A 273 18.43 -29.93 -11.10
CA ILE A 273 18.06 -31.24 -10.57
C ILE A 273 19.05 -32.27 -11.11
N LYS A 274 19.81 -32.88 -10.21
CA LYS A 274 20.78 -33.92 -10.55
C LYS A 274 20.13 -35.30 -10.46
N LEU A 275 19.87 -35.91 -11.60
CA LEU A 275 19.37 -37.28 -11.66
C LEU A 275 20.52 -38.30 -11.61
N PRO A 276 20.29 -39.51 -11.07
CA PRO A 276 21.22 -40.61 -11.26
C PRO A 276 21.38 -40.94 -12.75
N SER A 277 22.58 -41.36 -13.17
CA SER A 277 22.96 -41.53 -14.58
C SER A 277 21.94 -42.34 -15.39
N THR A 278 21.57 -43.55 -14.93
CA THR A 278 20.63 -44.40 -15.66
C THR A 278 19.23 -43.75 -15.77
N PRO A 279 18.54 -43.36 -14.68
CA PRO A 279 17.30 -42.59 -14.73
C PRO A 279 17.33 -41.37 -15.66
N PHE A 280 18.43 -40.61 -15.69
CA PHE A 280 18.58 -39.46 -16.58
C PHE A 280 18.41 -39.85 -18.06
N PHE A 281 19.09 -40.91 -18.51
CA PHE A 281 19.00 -41.36 -19.90
C PHE A 281 17.63 -41.89 -20.27
N TYR A 282 16.95 -42.59 -19.34
CA TYR A 282 15.54 -42.96 -19.54
C TYR A 282 14.65 -41.73 -19.68
N TYR A 283 14.84 -40.72 -18.83
CA TYR A 283 14.04 -39.50 -18.88
C TYR A 283 14.27 -38.73 -20.19
N PHE A 284 15.54 -38.62 -20.61
CA PHE A 284 15.94 -38.02 -21.87
C PHE A 284 15.34 -38.74 -23.08
N TRP A 285 15.36 -40.07 -23.09
CA TRP A 285 14.77 -40.87 -24.15
C TRP A 285 13.26 -40.63 -24.29
N TYR A 286 12.53 -40.58 -23.17
CA TYR A 286 11.11 -40.20 -23.17
C TYR A 286 10.89 -38.76 -23.64
N ALA A 287 11.76 -37.83 -23.25
CA ALA A 287 11.70 -36.43 -23.68
C ALA A 287 11.91 -36.31 -25.19
N GLN A 288 12.86 -37.04 -25.78
CA GLN A 288 13.06 -37.08 -27.24
C GLN A 288 11.83 -37.60 -27.96
N ARG A 289 11.22 -38.70 -27.49
CA ARG A 289 9.99 -39.24 -28.08
C ARG A 289 8.83 -38.24 -28.02
N ARG A 290 8.67 -37.56 -26.88
CA ARG A 290 7.65 -36.52 -26.71
C ARG A 290 7.90 -35.30 -27.61
N HIS A 291 9.15 -34.89 -27.76
CA HIS A 291 9.53 -33.74 -28.57
C HIS A 291 9.42 -34.00 -30.07
N GLN A 292 9.95 -35.14 -30.54
CA GLN A 292 9.94 -35.51 -31.95
C GLN A 292 8.54 -35.83 -32.46
N ASN A 293 7.65 -36.26 -31.56
CA ASN A 293 6.27 -36.63 -31.85
C ASN A 293 6.14 -37.52 -33.11
N THR A 294 7.08 -38.47 -33.23
CA THR A 294 7.15 -39.34 -34.40
C THR A 294 5.87 -40.17 -34.47
N ASP A 295 5.30 -40.29 -35.67
CA ASP A 295 4.13 -41.12 -36.00
C ASP A 295 2.77 -40.68 -35.41
N ASN A 296 2.58 -39.38 -35.10
CA ASN A 296 1.37 -38.87 -34.41
C ASN A 296 1.09 -39.59 -33.07
N SER A 297 2.10 -40.23 -32.50
CA SER A 297 1.98 -41.00 -31.26
C SER A 297 1.91 -40.12 -30.00
N GLU A 298 2.09 -38.81 -30.15
CA GLU A 298 2.18 -37.83 -29.05
C GLU A 298 3.23 -38.20 -28.00
N GLY A 299 4.25 -38.99 -28.37
CA GLY A 299 5.28 -39.47 -27.46
C GLY A 299 4.84 -40.60 -26.53
N TRP A 300 3.68 -41.22 -26.76
CA TRP A 300 3.25 -42.41 -26.02
C TRP A 300 4.13 -43.61 -26.35
N PHE A 301 4.64 -44.28 -25.31
CA PHE A 301 5.35 -45.55 -25.42
C PHE A 301 4.60 -46.64 -24.66
N ILE A 302 4.20 -47.70 -25.36
CA ILE A 302 3.54 -48.87 -24.77
C ILE A 302 4.60 -49.74 -24.10
N ASN A 303 4.39 -50.08 -22.82
CA ASN A 303 5.29 -51.01 -22.13
C ASN A 303 5.38 -52.36 -22.87
N PRO A 304 6.58 -52.99 -22.91
CA PRO A 304 6.69 -54.34 -23.43
C PRO A 304 5.89 -55.32 -22.57
N PRO A 305 5.50 -56.48 -23.11
CA PRO A 305 4.82 -57.53 -22.34
C PRO A 305 5.66 -57.96 -21.12
N SER A 306 5.02 -58.43 -20.05
CA SER A 306 5.73 -58.87 -18.83
C SER A 306 6.69 -60.04 -19.07
N ASN A 307 6.42 -60.86 -20.09
CA ASN A 307 7.17 -62.07 -20.44
C ASN A 307 8.20 -61.87 -21.56
N ARG A 308 8.32 -60.68 -22.15
CA ARG A 308 9.23 -60.42 -23.28
C ARG A 308 9.84 -59.03 -23.21
N SER A 309 11.12 -58.90 -23.54
CA SER A 309 11.79 -57.61 -23.68
C SER A 309 11.60 -56.99 -25.08
N ASP A 310 11.64 -55.66 -25.13
CA ASP A 310 11.72 -54.90 -26.38
C ASP A 310 13.20 -54.76 -26.80
N ARG A 311 13.52 -55.34 -27.97
CA ARG A 311 14.87 -55.36 -28.55
C ARG A 311 15.13 -54.23 -29.56
N ASN A 312 14.12 -53.42 -29.85
CA ASN A 312 14.30 -52.24 -30.70
C ASN A 312 14.54 -51.01 -29.81
N ALA A 313 13.73 -50.88 -28.76
CA ALA A 313 13.84 -49.78 -27.81
C ALA A 313 15.08 -49.89 -26.88
N ASP A 314 15.62 -51.09 -26.64
CA ASP A 314 16.89 -51.23 -25.89
C ASP A 314 18.08 -50.68 -26.70
N ILE A 315 18.15 -50.92 -28.01
CA ILE A 315 19.20 -50.42 -28.91
C ILE A 315 19.23 -48.88 -28.88
N GLU A 316 18.06 -48.24 -28.92
CA GLU A 316 17.97 -46.77 -28.81
C GLU A 316 18.59 -46.25 -27.50
N LEU A 317 18.24 -46.88 -26.36
CA LEU A 317 18.76 -46.50 -25.05
C LEU A 317 20.24 -46.84 -24.89
N ILE A 318 20.70 -47.98 -25.39
CA ILE A 318 22.11 -48.39 -25.38
C ILE A 318 22.94 -47.37 -26.16
N ASN A 319 22.53 -47.03 -27.39
CA ASN A 319 23.22 -46.05 -28.22
C ASN A 319 23.31 -44.69 -27.52
N LEU A 320 22.20 -44.24 -26.93
CA LEU A 320 22.15 -42.99 -26.16
C LEU A 320 23.13 -43.02 -24.97
N MET A 321 23.09 -44.09 -24.18
CA MET A 321 23.97 -44.24 -23.01
C MET A 321 25.44 -44.35 -23.43
N GLN A 322 25.77 -45.13 -24.44
CA GLN A 322 27.15 -45.27 -24.94
C GLN A 322 27.70 -43.93 -25.46
N GLN A 323 26.88 -43.19 -26.21
CA GLN A 323 27.29 -41.90 -26.79
C GLN A 323 27.60 -40.84 -25.73
N TYR A 324 26.88 -40.84 -24.61
CA TYR A 324 26.92 -39.76 -23.62
C TYR A 324 27.42 -40.18 -22.24
N GLY A 325 28.05 -41.36 -22.12
CA GLY A 325 28.72 -41.79 -20.88
C GLY A 325 27.78 -42.35 -19.81
N GLY A 326 26.80 -43.16 -20.22
CA GLY A 326 25.94 -43.94 -19.34
C GLY A 326 26.66 -45.04 -18.58
N HIS A 327 26.01 -45.52 -17.51
CA HIS A 327 26.60 -46.49 -16.62
C HIS A 327 26.78 -47.86 -17.30
N TYR A 328 28.02 -48.34 -17.39
CA TYR A 328 28.39 -49.58 -18.10
C TYR A 328 27.53 -50.80 -17.70
N LYS A 329 27.27 -50.98 -16.40
CA LYS A 329 26.41 -52.09 -15.92
C LYS A 329 24.98 -52.02 -16.50
N ALA A 330 24.42 -50.83 -16.65
CA ALA A 330 23.06 -50.67 -17.18
C ALA A 330 23.01 -50.96 -18.69
N ILE A 331 24.08 -50.61 -19.42
CA ILE A 331 24.27 -50.95 -20.84
C ILE A 331 24.31 -52.47 -21.00
N ASN A 332 25.18 -53.17 -20.26
CA ASN A 332 25.29 -54.63 -20.33
C ASN A 332 23.97 -55.32 -19.93
N ASP A 333 23.28 -54.83 -18.90
CA ASP A 333 21.98 -55.37 -18.50
C ASP A 333 20.93 -55.23 -19.62
N LEU A 334 20.96 -54.13 -20.38
CA LEU A 334 20.10 -53.93 -21.56
C LEU A 334 20.50 -54.87 -22.71
N GLU A 335 21.80 -55.02 -22.99
CA GLU A 335 22.28 -55.92 -24.05
C GLU A 335 21.89 -57.38 -23.77
N GLU A 336 22.08 -57.85 -22.54
CA GLU A 336 21.76 -59.23 -22.15
C GLU A 336 20.25 -59.49 -22.12
N LYS A 337 19.51 -58.66 -21.37
CA LYS A 337 18.11 -58.96 -20.97
C LYS A 337 17.07 -58.22 -21.83
N GLY A 338 17.48 -57.20 -22.56
CA GLY A 338 16.63 -56.27 -23.30
C GLY A 338 15.80 -55.36 -22.40
N LEU A 339 15.06 -54.43 -23.01
CA LEU A 339 14.24 -53.47 -22.28
C LEU A 339 12.98 -54.15 -21.74
N ARG A 340 12.83 -54.20 -20.41
CA ARG A 340 11.69 -54.85 -19.73
C ARG A 340 10.78 -53.82 -19.06
N ALA A 341 9.49 -54.14 -18.95
CA ALA A 341 8.50 -53.27 -18.31
C ALA A 341 8.90 -52.89 -16.88
N LYS A 342 9.37 -53.87 -16.09
CA LYS A 342 9.86 -53.64 -14.72
C LYS A 342 11.00 -52.63 -14.65
N THR A 343 11.93 -52.66 -15.61
CA THR A 343 13.06 -51.72 -15.66
C THR A 343 12.59 -50.30 -15.99
N LEU A 344 11.60 -50.17 -16.88
CA LEU A 344 10.97 -48.88 -17.17
C LEU A 344 10.23 -48.33 -15.94
N ASP A 345 9.45 -49.16 -15.25
CA ASP A 345 8.74 -48.77 -14.03
C ASP A 345 9.71 -48.29 -12.94
N GLN A 346 10.80 -49.03 -12.71
CA GLN A 346 11.82 -48.66 -11.73
C GLN A 346 12.46 -47.30 -12.05
N ASN A 347 12.83 -47.04 -13.31
CA ASN A 347 13.43 -45.77 -13.69
C ASN A 347 12.41 -44.63 -13.63
N ARG A 348 11.15 -44.84 -14.05
CA ARG A 348 10.08 -43.84 -13.93
C ARG A 348 9.82 -43.46 -12.47
N SER A 349 9.72 -44.44 -11.58
CA SER A 349 9.57 -44.19 -10.15
C SER A 349 10.77 -43.41 -9.60
N LYS A 350 12.00 -43.80 -9.98
CA LYS A 350 13.19 -43.10 -9.53
C LYS A 350 13.26 -41.66 -10.03
N ILE A 351 12.86 -41.38 -11.28
CA ILE A 351 12.74 -40.01 -11.81
C ILE A 351 11.72 -39.22 -11.00
N LYS A 352 10.53 -39.80 -10.76
CA LYS A 352 9.48 -39.17 -9.96
C LYS A 352 9.99 -38.82 -8.55
N ASP A 353 10.64 -39.76 -7.88
CA ASP A 353 11.15 -39.57 -6.53
C ASP A 353 12.15 -38.41 -6.46
N GLU A 354 13.10 -38.34 -7.38
CA GLU A 354 14.11 -37.27 -7.42
C GLU A 354 13.50 -35.91 -7.74
N LEU A 355 12.56 -35.83 -8.70
CA LEU A 355 11.87 -34.59 -9.04
C LEU A 355 11.02 -34.09 -7.87
N CYS A 356 10.22 -34.97 -7.25
CA CYS A 356 9.39 -34.64 -6.10
C CYS A 356 10.23 -34.28 -4.86
N GLN A 357 11.40 -34.90 -4.68
CA GLN A 357 12.30 -34.57 -3.59
C GLN A 357 12.82 -33.12 -3.70
N VAL A 358 13.14 -32.66 -4.91
CA VAL A 358 13.65 -31.30 -5.12
C VAL A 358 12.54 -30.27 -5.16
N LEU A 359 11.48 -30.52 -5.93
CA LEU A 359 10.43 -29.55 -6.27
C LEU A 359 9.17 -29.66 -5.39
N GLY A 360 8.94 -30.80 -4.75
CA GLY A 360 7.65 -31.17 -4.20
C GLY A 360 6.69 -31.72 -5.27
N GLU A 361 5.64 -32.42 -4.84
CA GLU A 361 4.73 -33.13 -5.75
C GLU A 361 3.99 -32.18 -6.72
N SER A 362 3.51 -31.04 -6.22
CA SER A 362 2.71 -30.10 -7.00
C SER A 362 3.49 -29.47 -8.16
N LEU A 363 4.72 -29.01 -7.90
CA LEU A 363 5.56 -28.37 -8.92
C LEU A 363 6.22 -29.39 -9.85
N ALA A 364 6.45 -30.61 -9.39
CA ALA A 364 6.99 -31.68 -10.22
C ALA A 364 5.95 -32.23 -11.22
N ALA A 365 4.66 -32.27 -10.85
CA ALA A 365 3.60 -32.96 -11.60
C ALA A 365 3.58 -32.70 -13.12
N PRO A 366 3.71 -31.45 -13.62
CA PRO A 366 3.72 -31.18 -15.08
C PRO A 366 4.91 -31.80 -15.83
N TYR A 367 5.96 -32.17 -15.12
CA TYR A 367 7.20 -32.72 -15.66
C TYR A 367 7.29 -34.25 -15.49
N LEU A 368 6.28 -34.87 -14.88
CA LEU A 368 6.21 -36.31 -14.66
C LEU A 368 5.51 -37.04 -15.81
N PHE A 369 5.38 -38.36 -15.64
CA PHE A 369 4.77 -39.26 -16.61
C PHE A 369 3.24 -39.28 -16.49
N GLU A 370 2.56 -39.25 -17.63
CA GLU A 370 1.16 -39.65 -17.76
C GLU A 370 1.06 -41.16 -18.04
N LEU A 371 -0.06 -41.75 -17.64
CA LEU A 371 -0.37 -43.16 -17.77
C LEU A 371 -1.70 -43.32 -18.50
N GLU A 372 -1.74 -44.19 -19.50
CA GLU A 372 -2.98 -44.60 -20.17
C GLU A 372 -2.94 -46.11 -20.43
N ARG A 373 -4.11 -46.74 -20.53
CA ARG A 373 -4.22 -48.14 -20.95
C ARG A 373 -4.46 -48.18 -22.45
N ASP A 374 -3.58 -48.87 -23.17
CA ASP A 374 -3.70 -49.08 -24.60
C ASP A 374 -4.93 -49.96 -24.91
N PRO A 375 -5.87 -49.49 -25.76
CA PRO A 375 -7.12 -50.21 -26.02
C PRO A 375 -6.92 -51.51 -26.81
N GLN A 376 -5.86 -51.61 -27.62
CA GLN A 376 -5.61 -52.78 -28.46
C GLN A 376 -4.96 -53.93 -27.69
N THR A 377 -3.96 -53.60 -26.88
CA THR A 377 -3.14 -54.60 -26.19
C THR A 377 -3.41 -54.70 -24.70
N ALA A 378 -4.28 -53.84 -24.17
CA ALA A 378 -4.64 -53.73 -22.75
C ALA A 378 -3.46 -53.44 -21.81
N ARG A 379 -2.28 -53.12 -22.36
CA ARG A 379 -1.04 -52.78 -21.65
C ARG A 379 -1.01 -51.29 -21.33
N PHE A 380 -0.18 -50.93 -20.35
CA PHE A 380 0.02 -49.52 -20.02
C PHE A 380 0.97 -48.85 -21.01
N LYS A 381 0.62 -47.63 -21.43
CA LYS A 381 1.48 -46.72 -22.17
C LYS A 381 1.76 -45.47 -21.35
N TYR A 382 2.94 -44.91 -21.54
CA TYR A 382 3.46 -43.77 -20.78
C TYR A 382 4.02 -42.70 -21.71
N ARG A 383 3.87 -41.44 -21.32
CA ARG A 383 4.54 -40.28 -21.94
C ARG A 383 4.87 -39.24 -20.90
N LEU A 384 5.67 -38.23 -21.23
CA LEU A 384 5.81 -37.04 -20.38
C LEU A 384 4.59 -36.13 -20.53
N ALA A 385 4.09 -35.62 -19.40
CA ALA A 385 2.94 -34.70 -19.36
C ALA A 385 3.25 -33.37 -20.08
N ILE A 386 4.47 -32.86 -19.91
CA ILE A 386 4.92 -31.60 -20.52
C ILE A 386 4.68 -31.56 -22.03
N LYS A 387 4.38 -30.36 -22.53
CA LYS A 387 4.16 -30.13 -23.96
C LYS A 387 5.47 -30.31 -24.74
N PRO A 388 5.41 -30.83 -25.98
CA PRO A 388 6.60 -31.01 -26.82
C PRO A 388 7.44 -29.74 -27.02
N SER A 389 6.77 -28.59 -27.12
CA SER A 389 7.39 -27.26 -27.32
C SER A 389 8.22 -26.78 -26.14
N ASP A 390 7.96 -27.33 -24.95
CA ASP A 390 8.55 -26.87 -23.70
C ASP A 390 9.71 -27.78 -23.27
N ILE A 391 10.10 -28.73 -24.13
CA ILE A 391 11.27 -29.60 -23.94
C ILE A 391 12.45 -29.01 -24.71
N VAL A 392 13.57 -28.80 -24.01
CA VAL A 392 14.78 -28.22 -24.58
C VAL A 392 15.98 -29.12 -24.30
N PHE A 393 16.81 -29.34 -25.32
CA PHE A 393 18.00 -30.19 -25.23
C PHE A 393 19.27 -29.38 -25.38
N PHE A 394 20.23 -29.59 -24.48
CA PHE A 394 21.53 -28.94 -24.51
C PHE A 394 22.64 -29.97 -24.67
N GLU A 395 23.20 -30.02 -25.87
CA GLU A 395 24.38 -30.82 -26.19
C GLU A 395 25.63 -29.93 -26.13
N HIS A 396 26.57 -30.27 -25.25
CA HIS A 396 27.94 -29.82 -25.44
C HIS A 396 28.68 -30.92 -26.19
N LYS A 397 28.97 -30.67 -27.48
CA LYS A 397 29.94 -31.47 -28.23
C LYS A 397 31.28 -31.33 -27.51
N SER A 398 31.63 -32.34 -26.72
CA SER A 398 33.03 -32.56 -26.38
C SER A 398 33.76 -32.71 -27.72
N ARG A 399 34.55 -31.69 -28.11
CA ARG A 399 35.52 -31.85 -29.17
C ARG A 399 36.37 -33.04 -28.76
N SER A 400 36.31 -34.11 -29.55
CA SER A 400 37.30 -35.16 -29.52
C SER A 400 38.67 -34.50 -29.44
N ALA A 401 39.40 -34.76 -28.36
CA ALA A 401 40.81 -34.43 -28.29
C ALA A 401 41.45 -35.05 -29.55
N PRO A 402 42.14 -34.28 -30.41
CA PRO A 402 42.90 -34.88 -31.48
C PRO A 402 43.91 -35.81 -30.82
N LYS A 403 43.89 -37.10 -31.23
CA LYS A 403 44.96 -38.05 -30.92
C LYS A 403 46.28 -37.31 -31.10
N ALA A 404 47.04 -37.19 -30.01
CA ALA A 404 48.42 -36.72 -30.09
C ALA A 404 49.11 -37.56 -31.16
N ALA A 405 49.50 -36.91 -32.24
CA ALA A 405 50.39 -37.49 -33.22
C ALA A 405 51.68 -37.83 -32.49
N THR A 406 52.00 -39.12 -32.46
CA THR A 406 53.33 -39.63 -32.15
C THR A 406 54.32 -38.95 -33.08
N ALA A 407 55.03 -37.95 -32.55
CA ALA A 407 56.25 -37.45 -33.15
C ALA A 407 57.36 -38.42 -32.79
N SER A 408 57.71 -39.26 -33.77
CA SER A 408 58.99 -39.93 -33.83
C SER A 408 60.09 -38.88 -33.93
N HIS A 409 61.02 -38.86 -32.97
CA HIS A 409 62.36 -38.37 -33.18
C HIS A 409 63.36 -39.28 -32.47
N THR A 410 64.31 -39.72 -33.29
CA THR A 410 65.59 -40.42 -33.03
C THR A 410 65.52 -41.85 -32.52
#